data_AF-A0A661R061-F1
#
_entry.id   AF-A0A661R061-F1
#
_cell.length_a   1.000
_cell.length_b   1.000
_cell.length_c   1.000
_cell.angle_alpha   90.00
_cell.angle_beta   90.00
_cell.angle_gamma   90.00
#
_symmetry.space_group_name_H-M   'P 1'
#
loop_
_entity.id
_entity.type
_entity.pdbx_description
1 polymer ?
#
loop_
_entity_poly.entity_id
_entity_poly.type
_entity_poly.pdbx_seq_one_letter_code
_entity_poly.pdbx_strand_id
1 'polypeptide(L)'
;MERQNKSNHNKRIHQLEYRVLIVFLFLAFGISIGLSGTALAKDSKKQEQQTEIRNMAKETLARLYKEQPAAKKILAASAGYAVFSNFGMKIFLFGGGSGKGVVVDKAAKKETFMKMIEAQAGIGMGVKKFRQVWVF
;
A
#
# COMPACT_ATOMS: atom_id res chain seq x y z
N MET A 1 -38.73 16.54 -60.03
CA MET A 1 -38.72 16.59 -58.55
C MET A 1 -37.86 15.47 -57.90
N GLU A 2 -37.69 14.30 -58.52
CA GLU A 2 -36.87 13.18 -57.97
C GLU A 2 -35.37 13.47 -57.72
N ARG A 3 -34.70 14.25 -58.58
CA ARG A 3 -33.25 14.51 -58.43
C ARG A 3 -32.90 15.31 -57.17
N GLN A 4 -33.80 16.20 -56.74
CA GLN A 4 -33.64 16.98 -55.50
C GLN A 4 -33.80 16.09 -54.25
N ASN A 5 -34.69 15.10 -54.30
CA ASN A 5 -34.89 14.14 -53.21
C ASN A 5 -33.65 13.23 -53.03
N LYS A 6 -33.08 12.73 -54.14
CA LYS A 6 -31.87 11.89 -54.11
C LYS A 6 -30.62 12.64 -53.63
N SER A 7 -30.48 13.92 -53.99
CA SER A 7 -29.40 14.80 -53.51
C SER A 7 -29.51 15.10 -52.01
N ASN A 8 -30.72 15.39 -51.52
CA ASN A 8 -30.98 15.62 -50.10
C ASN A 8 -30.81 14.34 -49.27
N HIS A 9 -31.12 13.19 -49.84
CA HIS A 9 -30.89 11.89 -49.22
C HIS A 9 -29.40 11.61 -49.03
N ASN A 10 -28.56 11.75 -50.07
CA ASN A 10 -27.11 11.55 -49.94
C ASN A 10 -26.44 12.52 -48.98
N LYS A 11 -26.87 13.79 -48.94
CA LYS A 11 -26.37 14.78 -47.96
C LYS A 11 -26.71 14.38 -46.52
N ARG A 12 -27.90 13.82 -46.28
CA ARG A 12 -28.31 13.31 -44.96
C ARG A 12 -27.52 12.08 -44.53
N ILE A 13 -27.20 11.17 -45.46
CA ILE A 13 -26.37 10.00 -45.18
C ILE A 13 -24.95 10.42 -44.78
N HIS A 14 -24.30 11.32 -45.53
CA HIS A 14 -22.98 11.82 -45.15
C HIS A 14 -22.97 12.61 -43.83
N GLN A 15 -24.02 13.39 -43.54
CA GLN A 15 -24.16 14.07 -42.25
C GLN A 15 -24.37 13.09 -41.09
N LEU A 16 -25.02 11.94 -41.33
CA LEU A 16 -25.23 10.90 -40.33
C LEU A 16 -23.93 10.13 -40.04
N GLU A 17 -23.15 9.80 -41.08
CA GLU A 17 -21.83 9.16 -40.95
C GLU A 17 -20.87 10.03 -40.14
N TYR A 18 -20.80 11.34 -40.42
CA TYR A 18 -19.98 12.28 -39.65
C TYR A 18 -20.38 12.36 -38.17
N ARG A 19 -21.69 12.35 -37.87
CA ARG A 19 -22.19 12.39 -36.49
C ARG A 19 -21.84 11.11 -35.71
N VAL A 20 -21.93 9.95 -36.37
CA VAL A 20 -21.54 8.66 -35.79
C VAL A 20 -20.03 8.64 -35.52
N LEU A 21 -19.21 9.10 -36.46
CA LEU A 21 -17.75 9.18 -36.32
C LEU A 21 -17.31 10.11 -35.17
N ILE A 22 -17.98 11.25 -35.01
CA ILE A 22 -17.72 12.20 -33.91
C ILE A 22 -18.07 11.58 -32.55
N VAL A 23 -19.20 10.86 -32.44
CA VAL A 23 -19.58 10.17 -31.19
C VAL A 23 -18.57 9.07 -30.83
N PHE A 24 -18.07 8.31 -31.82
CA PHE A 24 -17.01 7.32 -31.61
C PHE A 24 -15.68 7.96 -31.16
N LEU A 25 -15.31 9.13 -31.71
CA LEU A 25 -14.12 9.88 -31.27
C LEU A 25 -14.25 10.41 -29.83
N PHE A 26 -15.42 10.90 -29.43
CA PHE A 26 -15.68 11.33 -28.05
C PHE A 26 -15.67 10.14 -27.05
N LEU A 27 -16.21 8.98 -27.45
CA LEU A 27 -16.15 7.75 -26.64
C LEU A 27 -14.71 7.23 -26.47
N ALA A 28 -13.90 7.26 -27.53
CA ALA A 28 -12.49 6.85 -27.47
C ALA A 28 -11.64 7.81 -26.61
N PHE A 29 -11.92 9.12 -26.66
CA PHE A 29 -11.22 10.11 -25.84
C PHE A 29 -11.60 10.03 -24.35
N GLY A 30 -12.87 9.75 -24.04
CA GLY A 30 -13.35 9.58 -22.65
C GLY A 30 -12.71 8.40 -21.90
N ILE A 31 -12.39 7.31 -22.61
CA ILE A 31 -11.74 6.12 -22.03
C ILE A 31 -10.26 6.40 -21.67
N SER A 32 -9.62 7.32 -22.38
CA SER A 32 -8.19 7.63 -22.20
C SER A 32 -7.88 8.48 -20.96
N ILE A 33 -8.87 9.22 -20.43
CA ILE A 33 -8.70 10.11 -19.27
C ILE A 33 -8.95 9.38 -17.93
N GLY A 34 -9.63 8.22 -17.94
CA GLY A 34 -9.96 7.47 -16.73
C GLY A 34 -8.79 6.73 -16.06
N LEU A 35 -7.65 6.56 -16.74
CA LEU A 35 -6.57 5.69 -16.26
C LEU A 35 -5.53 6.41 -15.37
N SER A 36 -5.41 7.74 -15.47
CA SER A 36 -4.39 8.51 -14.76
C SER A 36 -4.70 8.79 -13.28
N GLY A 37 -5.97 8.66 -12.86
CA GLY A 37 -6.39 8.97 -11.48
C GLY A 37 -6.08 7.88 -10.44
N THR A 38 -5.73 6.67 -10.87
CA THR A 38 -5.58 5.52 -9.95
C THR A 38 -4.17 5.37 -9.37
N ALA A 39 -3.14 5.85 -10.07
CA ALA A 39 -1.74 5.75 -9.64
C ALA A 39 -1.43 6.70 -8.45
N LEU A 40 -1.84 7.97 -8.56
CA LEU A 40 -1.58 9.00 -7.53
C LEU A 40 -2.23 8.69 -6.18
N ALA A 41 -3.43 8.11 -6.17
CA ALA A 41 -4.12 7.74 -4.94
C ALA A 41 -3.45 6.54 -4.22
N LYS A 42 -2.92 5.58 -4.99
CA LYS A 42 -2.25 4.39 -4.45
C LYS A 42 -0.90 4.71 -3.81
N ASP A 43 -0.14 5.62 -4.42
CA ASP A 43 1.18 6.02 -3.92
C ASP A 43 1.08 6.84 -2.63
N SER A 44 0.13 7.79 -2.57
CA SER A 44 -0.14 8.58 -1.37
C SER A 44 -0.45 7.69 -0.16
N LYS A 45 -1.33 6.69 -0.33
CA LYS A 45 -1.70 5.75 0.74
C LYS A 45 -0.53 4.87 1.20
N LYS A 46 0.36 4.48 0.28
CA LYS A 46 1.56 3.70 0.61
C LYS A 46 2.55 4.55 1.43
N GLN A 47 2.77 5.80 1.02
CA GLN A 47 3.68 6.70 1.71
C GLN A 47 3.20 7.06 3.11
N GLU A 48 1.90 7.26 3.28
CA GLU A 48 1.27 7.46 4.59
C GLU A 48 1.51 6.25 5.51
N GLN A 49 1.24 5.02 5.03
CA GLN A 49 1.49 3.80 5.81
C GLN A 49 2.96 3.63 6.21
N GLN A 50 3.90 3.93 5.31
CA GLN A 50 5.33 3.87 5.62
C GLN A 50 5.70 4.91 6.70
N THR A 51 5.11 6.10 6.62
CA THR A 51 5.33 7.18 7.60
C THR A 51 4.80 6.77 8.98
N GLU A 52 3.61 6.18 9.07
CA GLU A 52 3.10 5.61 10.32
C GLU A 52 4.04 4.55 10.90
N ILE A 53 4.56 3.64 10.06
CA ILE A 53 5.47 2.59 10.50
C ILE A 53 6.77 3.19 11.03
N ARG A 54 7.31 4.23 10.37
CA ARG A 54 8.51 4.94 10.86
C ARG A 54 8.27 5.59 12.21
N ASN A 55 7.12 6.25 12.39
CA ASN A 55 6.77 6.89 13.66
C ASN A 55 6.64 5.84 14.77
N MET A 56 5.96 4.72 14.49
CA MET A 56 5.84 3.58 15.39
C MET A 56 7.22 3.03 15.79
N ALA A 57 8.13 2.88 14.82
CA ALA A 57 9.48 2.39 15.08
C ALA A 57 10.28 3.37 15.96
N LYS A 58 10.22 4.67 15.66
CA LYS A 58 10.88 5.72 16.46
C LYS A 58 10.39 5.72 17.91
N GLU A 59 9.08 5.69 18.11
CA GLU A 59 8.47 5.65 19.45
C GLU A 59 8.89 4.40 20.22
N THR A 60 8.86 3.24 19.55
CA THR A 60 9.25 1.95 20.16
C THR A 60 10.72 1.97 20.59
N LEU A 61 11.61 2.47 19.73
CA LEU A 61 13.03 2.59 20.05
C LEU A 61 13.29 3.61 21.16
N ALA A 62 12.59 4.75 21.15
CA ALA A 62 12.69 5.74 22.22
C ALA A 62 12.31 5.14 23.57
N ARG A 63 11.21 4.36 23.61
CA ARG A 63 10.82 3.61 24.81
C ARG A 63 11.87 2.56 25.19
N LEU A 64 12.36 1.78 24.23
CA LEU A 64 13.40 0.77 24.48
C LEU A 64 14.65 1.40 25.09
N TYR A 65 15.10 2.55 24.60
CA TYR A 65 16.28 3.22 25.13
C TYR A 65 16.06 3.84 26.51
N LYS A 66 14.81 4.22 26.84
CA LYS A 66 14.45 4.67 28.18
C LYS A 66 14.49 3.52 29.19
N GLU A 67 13.92 2.37 28.83
CA GLU A 67 13.86 1.20 29.71
C GLU A 67 15.20 0.45 29.78
N GLN A 68 15.95 0.41 28.67
CA GLN A 68 17.23 -0.29 28.55
C GLN A 68 18.24 0.55 27.76
N PRO A 69 18.95 1.50 28.41
CA PRO A 69 19.91 2.39 27.74
C PRO A 69 21.04 1.67 26.98
N ALA A 70 21.44 0.48 27.45
CA ALA A 70 22.46 -0.35 26.80
C ALA A 70 22.06 -0.77 25.36
N ALA A 71 20.76 -0.89 25.08
CA ALA A 71 20.25 -1.23 23.75
C ALA A 71 20.68 -0.22 22.68
N LYS A 72 20.90 1.05 23.05
CA LYS A 72 21.38 2.07 22.10
C LYS A 72 22.74 1.70 21.50
N LYS A 73 23.67 1.17 22.31
CA LYS A 73 24.99 0.73 21.84
C LYS A 73 24.89 -0.53 20.98
N ILE A 74 24.07 -1.49 21.41
CA ILE A 74 23.86 -2.74 20.68
C ILE A 74 23.26 -2.46 19.29
N LEU A 75 22.18 -1.69 19.23
CA LEU A 75 21.58 -1.31 17.96
C LEU A 75 22.52 -0.46 17.12
N ALA A 76 23.36 0.40 17.71
CA ALA A 76 24.33 1.18 16.95
C ALA A 76 25.39 0.30 16.26
N ALA A 77 25.88 -0.73 16.94
CA ALA A 77 26.92 -1.63 16.46
C ALA A 77 26.43 -2.78 15.56
N SER A 78 25.11 -2.98 15.44
CA SER A 78 24.52 -4.08 14.66
C SER A 78 24.62 -3.85 13.14
N ALA A 79 24.52 -4.94 12.36
CA ALA A 79 24.42 -4.88 10.90
C ALA A 79 23.06 -4.31 10.46
N GLY A 80 22.04 -4.53 11.28
CA GLY A 80 20.74 -3.89 11.13
C GLY A 80 19.81 -4.21 12.28
N TYR A 81 18.57 -3.76 12.16
CA TYR A 81 17.53 -4.07 13.14
C TYR A 81 16.16 -4.04 12.48
N ALA A 82 15.17 -4.66 13.14
CA ALA A 82 13.79 -4.61 12.71
C ALA A 82 12.87 -4.23 13.86
N VAL A 83 11.86 -3.40 13.58
CA VAL A 83 10.87 -2.99 14.56
C VAL A 83 9.48 -3.28 14.04
N PHE A 84 8.72 -4.08 14.79
CA PHE A 84 7.39 -4.51 14.43
C PHE A 84 6.35 -4.17 15.49
N SER A 85 5.16 -3.83 14.99
CA SER A 85 3.92 -3.81 15.75
C SER A 85 3.18 -5.11 15.51
N ASN A 86 2.97 -5.91 16.55
CA ASN A 86 2.30 -7.20 16.45
C ASN A 86 0.99 -7.21 17.23
N PHE A 87 0.03 -7.94 16.68
CA PHE A 87 -1.20 -8.35 17.32
C PHE A 87 -1.28 -9.88 17.22
N GLY A 88 -1.38 -10.56 18.36
CA GLY A 88 -1.55 -12.00 18.42
C GLY A 88 -2.85 -12.38 19.13
N MET A 89 -3.46 -13.48 18.70
CA MET A 89 -4.62 -14.11 19.33
C MET A 89 -4.32 -15.59 19.58
N LYS A 90 -4.69 -16.07 20.76
CA LYS A 90 -4.59 -17.49 21.13
C LYS A 90 -5.94 -18.04 21.58
N ILE A 91 -6.21 -19.28 21.18
CA ILE A 91 -7.38 -20.08 21.57
C ILE A 91 -6.90 -21.51 21.87
N PHE A 92 -6.86 -21.87 23.15
CA PHE A 92 -6.36 -23.14 23.66
C PHE A 92 -4.95 -23.45 23.13
N LEU A 93 -4.76 -24.47 22.30
CA LEU A 93 -3.43 -24.91 21.83
C LEU A 93 -2.91 -24.15 20.61
N PHE A 94 -3.76 -23.38 19.94
CA PHE A 94 -3.44 -22.73 18.67
C PHE A 94 -3.66 -21.23 18.74
N GLY A 95 -2.85 -20.50 17.98
CA GLY A 95 -2.97 -19.07 17.86
C GLY A 95 -2.27 -18.56 16.63
N GLY A 96 -2.51 -17.30 16.33
CA GLY A 96 -1.90 -16.62 15.22
C GLY A 96 -1.81 -15.14 15.48
N GLY A 97 -0.90 -14.49 14.78
CA GLY A 97 -0.70 -13.06 14.87
C GLY A 97 -0.40 -12.45 13.53
N SER A 98 -0.60 -11.15 13.46
CA SER A 98 -0.18 -10.34 12.33
C SER A 98 0.44 -9.05 12.82
N GLY A 99 1.25 -8.45 11.97
CA GLY A 99 1.92 -7.21 12.29
C GLY A 99 2.36 -6.44 11.06
N LYS A 100 2.86 -5.24 11.31
CA LYS A 100 3.55 -4.42 10.31
C LYS A 100 4.76 -3.78 10.95
N GLY A 101 5.81 -3.61 10.16
CA GLY A 101 7.07 -3.07 10.67
C GLY A 101 8.04 -2.70 9.58
N VAL A 102 9.22 -2.28 10.04
CA VAL A 102 10.33 -1.86 9.20
C VAL A 102 11.57 -2.65 9.57
N VAL A 103 12.28 -3.12 8.55
CA VAL A 103 13.63 -3.66 8.65
C VAL A 103 14.59 -2.61 8.13
N VAL A 104 15.61 -2.28 8.92
CA VAL A 104 16.66 -1.33 8.60
C VAL A 104 17.94 -2.10 8.39
N ASP A 105 18.41 -2.14 7.15
CA ASP A 105 19.74 -2.59 6.79
C ASP A 105 20.68 -1.39 6.81
N LYS A 106 21.67 -1.40 7.70
CA LYS A 106 22.61 -0.29 7.84
C LYS A 106 23.71 -0.31 6.80
N ALA A 107 24.12 -1.50 6.34
CA ALA A 107 25.13 -1.65 5.30
C ALA A 107 24.61 -1.11 3.97
N ALA A 108 23.38 -1.48 3.61
CA ALA A 108 22.71 -1.01 2.39
C ALA A 108 22.01 0.35 2.53
N LYS A 109 21.96 0.92 3.76
CA LYS A 109 21.20 2.14 4.10
C LYS A 109 19.75 2.10 3.61
N LYS A 110 19.10 0.94 3.78
CA LYS A 110 17.78 0.66 3.19
C LYS A 110 16.76 0.32 4.26
N GLU A 111 15.58 0.90 4.13
CA GLU A 111 14.39 0.55 4.90
C GLU A 111 13.47 -0.35 4.06
N THR A 112 13.03 -1.47 4.63
CA THR A 112 12.04 -2.36 4.01
C THR A 112 10.81 -2.47 4.90
N PHE A 113 9.68 -2.03 4.36
CA PHE A 113 8.39 -2.06 5.05
C PHE A 113 7.64 -3.34 4.71
N MET A 114 7.26 -4.09 5.73
CA MET A 114 6.65 -5.40 5.52
C MET A 114 5.57 -5.71 6.55
N LYS A 115 4.64 -6.57 6.13
CA LYS A 115 3.68 -7.21 7.02
C LYS A 115 4.29 -8.50 7.55
N MET A 116 3.98 -8.82 8.79
CA MET A 116 4.37 -10.04 9.46
C MET A 116 3.12 -10.89 9.69
N ILE A 117 3.26 -12.21 9.54
CA ILE A 117 2.31 -13.20 10.02
C ILE A 117 3.07 -14.12 10.96
N GLU A 118 2.44 -14.49 12.06
CA GLU A 118 3.01 -15.31 13.12
C GLU A 118 2.05 -16.47 13.40
N ALA A 119 2.56 -17.69 13.47
CA ALA A 119 1.82 -18.83 14.00
C ALA A 119 2.26 -19.04 15.45
N GLN A 120 1.30 -19.28 16.34
CA GLN A 120 1.57 -19.49 17.76
C GLN A 120 1.06 -20.86 18.19
N ALA A 121 1.90 -21.61 18.89
CA ALA A 121 1.53 -22.85 19.55
C ALA A 121 1.57 -22.68 21.07
N GLY A 122 0.87 -23.57 21.77
CA GLY A 122 0.89 -23.68 23.23
C GLY A 122 -0.40 -23.18 23.89
N ILE A 123 -0.61 -23.64 25.13
CA ILE A 123 -1.85 -23.43 25.90
C ILE A 123 -1.99 -21.96 26.28
N GLY A 124 -3.09 -21.33 25.86
CA GLY A 124 -3.45 -19.99 26.29
C GLY A 124 -4.75 -19.49 25.67
N MET A 125 -5.23 -18.36 26.15
CA MET A 125 -6.41 -17.70 25.61
C MET A 125 -6.24 -16.18 25.69
N GLY A 126 -6.64 -15.48 24.63
CA GLY A 126 -6.74 -14.01 24.63
C GLY A 126 -6.07 -13.33 23.45
N VAL A 127 -6.09 -11.99 23.49
CA VAL A 127 -5.51 -11.10 22.47
C VAL A 127 -4.42 -10.24 23.08
N LYS A 128 -3.32 -10.03 22.35
CA LYS A 128 -2.18 -9.23 22.82
C LYS A 128 -1.66 -8.31 21.72
N LYS A 129 -1.51 -7.03 22.05
CA LYS A 129 -0.74 -6.07 21.26
C LYS A 129 0.63 -5.89 21.88
N PHE A 130 1.67 -5.96 21.07
CA PHE A 130 3.04 -5.81 21.55
C PHE A 130 3.95 -5.27 20.45
N ARG A 131 5.12 -4.78 20.86
CA ARG A 131 6.19 -4.33 19.95
C ARG A 131 7.33 -5.33 20.01
N GLN A 132 7.95 -5.61 18.87
CA GLN A 132 9.15 -6.44 18.79
C GLN A 132 10.30 -5.64 18.19
N VAL A 133 11.50 -5.79 18.76
CA VAL A 133 12.75 -5.25 18.22
C VAL A 133 13.72 -6.40 18.03
N TRP A 134 14.10 -6.65 16.78
CA TRP A 134 15.10 -7.64 16.40
C TRP A 134 16.40 -6.92 16.06
N VAL A 135 17.53 -7.49 16.45
CA VAL A 135 18.86 -6.96 16.17
C VAL A 135 19.68 -8.08 15.54
N PHE A 136 20.42 -7.76 14.49
CA PHE A 136 21.25 -8.70 13.73
C PHE A 136 22.53 -8.02 13.24
#